data_AF-A0A438GIE8-F1
#
_entry.id   AF-A0A438GIE8-F1
#
_cell.length_a   1.000
_cell.length_b   1.000
_cell.length_c   1.000
_cell.angle_alpha   90.00
_cell.angle_beta   90.00
_cell.angle_gamma   90.00
#
_symmetry.space_group_name_H-M   'P 1'
#
loop_
_entity.id
_entity.type
_entity.pdbx_description
1 polymer ?
#
loop_
_entity_poly.entity_id
_entity_poly.type
_entity_poly.pdbx_seq_one_letter_code
_entity_poly.pdbx_strand_id
1 'polypeptide(L)'
;MRSFELLKEYTRKENMGKGKTSNNIGSFVATDDDKIADCCRGFGADVIMTSESCRNGTERCNEALQKLEKQYDIVAAPDAVFSTAVTSLKPEDGFDPNRVKCIVDNRGYAIYFSRGLIPFNKSGEVNQQFPYLLHLGIQSYDTKFLRIYPDLPPTPLQLEEDLEQLKVLENGYKMKVIKVDHEAHGVDTPEDVDKIESFMRERNLS
;
A
#
# COMPACT_ATOMS: atom_id res chain seq x y z
N MET A 1 -7.81 -7.15 -13.22
CA MET A 1 -6.96 -5.94 -13.35
C MET A 1 -5.57 -6.36 -12.91
N ARG A 2 -4.55 -6.30 -13.76
CA ARG A 2 -3.17 -6.68 -13.38
C ARG A 2 -2.61 -5.57 -12.49
N SER A 3 -2.26 -5.88 -11.25
CA SER A 3 -1.71 -4.89 -10.29
C SER A 3 -0.21 -4.71 -10.48
N PHE A 4 0.26 -3.48 -10.26
CA PHE A 4 1.66 -3.08 -10.28
C PHE A 4 2.01 -2.49 -8.91
N GLU A 5 3.17 -2.85 -8.33
CA GLU A 5 3.61 -2.36 -7.02
C GLU A 5 4.85 -1.48 -7.13
N LEU A 6 4.79 -0.29 -6.53
CA LEU A 6 5.89 0.67 -6.51
C LEU A 6 6.71 0.54 -5.23
N LEU A 7 7.93 0.03 -5.35
CA LEU A 7 8.86 -0.13 -4.22
C LEU A 7 9.72 1.12 -4.04
N LYS A 8 9.68 1.74 -2.86
CA LYS A 8 10.58 2.85 -2.47
C LYS A 8 11.57 2.43 -1.38
N GLU A 9 12.84 2.73 -1.61
CA GLU A 9 13.95 2.47 -0.68
C GLU A 9 14.01 3.50 0.48
N TYR A 10 14.24 3.03 1.70
CA TYR A 10 14.65 3.89 2.82
C TYR A 10 15.70 3.17 3.68
N THR A 11 16.93 3.67 3.72
CA THR A 11 18.00 3.10 4.55
C THR A 11 18.11 3.87 5.88
N ARG A 12 18.09 3.16 7.02
CA ARG A 12 18.31 3.77 8.34
C ARG A 12 19.79 4.15 8.48
N LYS A 13 20.07 5.38 8.96
CA LYS A 13 21.40 5.73 9.49
C LYS A 13 21.58 5.05 10.85
N GLU A 14 22.23 3.91 10.89
CA GLU A 14 22.90 3.46 12.11
C GLU A 14 24.40 3.72 11.99
N ASN A 15 25.00 4.12 13.12
CA ASN A 15 26.34 4.67 13.26
C ASN A 15 27.45 3.82 12.58
N MET A 16 27.71 4.05 11.30
CA MET A 16 28.94 3.64 10.64
C MET A 16 29.81 4.86 10.34
N GLY A 17 31.06 4.77 10.80
CA GLY A 17 32.05 5.83 10.72
C GLY A 17 32.24 6.38 9.31
N LYS A 18 32.55 7.68 9.28
CA LYS A 18 32.99 8.52 8.14
C LYS A 18 33.38 7.72 6.88
N GLY A 19 32.39 7.36 6.08
CA GLY A 19 32.52 6.82 4.73
C GLY A 19 31.32 7.32 3.92
N LYS A 20 31.58 7.83 2.71
CA LYS A 20 30.64 8.56 1.85
C LYS A 20 29.21 7.99 1.88
N THR A 21 28.28 8.76 2.43
CA THR A 21 26.83 8.51 2.36
C THR A 21 26.33 8.80 0.95
N SER A 22 26.12 7.77 0.12
CA SER A 22 25.24 7.89 -1.04
C SER A 22 23.80 7.62 -0.59
N ASN A 23 23.02 8.68 -0.39
CA ASN A 23 21.55 8.60 -0.29
C ASN A 23 20.99 8.28 -1.68
N ASN A 24 21.12 7.04 -2.14
CA ASN A 24 20.45 6.62 -3.38
C ASN A 24 19.15 5.91 -2.98
N ILE A 25 18.03 6.62 -3.07
CA ILE A 25 16.70 6.04 -2.92
C ILE A 25 16.35 5.42 -4.27
N GLY A 26 16.54 4.11 -4.43
CA GLY A 26 16.04 3.38 -5.59
C GLY A 26 14.51 3.34 -5.57
N SER A 27 13.88 3.63 -6.70
CA SER A 27 12.46 3.37 -6.94
C SER A 27 12.34 2.36 -8.06
N PHE A 28 11.68 1.23 -7.79
CA PHE A 28 11.56 0.14 -8.74
C PHE A 28 10.10 -0.13 -9.06
N VAL A 29 9.86 -0.47 -10.32
CA VAL A 29 8.59 -0.97 -10.79
C VAL A 29 8.66 -2.50 -10.83
N ALA A 30 7.90 -3.21 -10.00
CA ALA A 30 7.81 -4.67 -10.07
C ALA A 30 6.60 -5.11 -10.91
N THR A 31 6.82 -5.86 -11.98
CA THR A 31 5.75 -6.34 -12.88
C THR A 31 6.09 -7.69 -13.49
N ASP A 32 5.09 -8.43 -13.96
CA ASP A 32 5.21 -9.65 -14.76
C ASP A 32 4.88 -9.43 -16.25
N ASP A 33 4.47 -8.22 -16.62
CA ASP A 33 4.00 -7.89 -17.96
C ASP A 33 5.07 -7.09 -18.72
N ASP A 34 5.54 -7.64 -19.85
CA ASP A 34 6.53 -6.99 -20.70
C ASP A 34 6.05 -5.63 -21.24
N LYS A 35 4.75 -5.45 -21.49
CA LYS A 35 4.22 -4.16 -21.96
C LYS A 35 4.28 -3.09 -20.89
N ILE A 36 3.99 -3.45 -19.64
CA ILE A 36 4.15 -2.55 -18.48
C ILE A 36 5.63 -2.22 -18.31
N ALA A 37 6.49 -3.24 -18.36
CA ALA A 37 7.93 -3.07 -18.22
C ALA A 37 8.52 -2.13 -19.28
N ASP A 38 8.15 -2.30 -20.55
CA ASP A 38 8.63 -1.48 -21.66
C ASP A 38 8.11 -0.05 -21.56
N CYS A 39 6.85 0.14 -21.17
CA CYS A 39 6.29 1.47 -20.88
C CYS A 39 7.09 2.17 -19.76
N CYS A 40 7.32 1.48 -18.64
CA CYS A 40 8.07 1.99 -17.50
C CYS A 40 9.51 2.36 -17.83
N ARG A 41 10.22 1.48 -18.56
CA ARG A 41 11.57 1.77 -19.06
C ARG A 41 11.57 2.96 -20.02
N GLY A 42 10.51 3.15 -20.80
CA GLY A 42 10.35 4.26 -21.74
C GLY A 42 10.42 5.65 -21.07
N PHE A 43 10.02 5.78 -19.80
CA PHE A 43 10.16 7.01 -19.02
C PHE A 43 11.28 6.97 -17.97
N GLY A 44 12.20 6.00 -18.09
CA GLY A 44 13.41 5.92 -17.26
C GLY A 44 13.21 5.30 -15.88
N ALA A 45 12.12 4.59 -15.63
CA ALA A 45 11.96 3.84 -14.39
C ALA A 45 12.76 2.53 -14.40
N ASP A 46 13.37 2.19 -13.28
CA ASP A 46 13.97 0.88 -13.07
C ASP A 46 12.86 -0.17 -12.91
N VAL A 47 12.96 -1.28 -13.65
CA VAL A 47 11.95 -2.35 -13.65
C VAL A 47 12.54 -3.66 -13.19
N ILE A 48 11.83 -4.36 -12.31
CA ILE A 48 12.13 -5.73 -11.88
C ILE A 48 11.04 -6.65 -12.41
N MET A 49 11.41 -7.57 -13.29
CA MET A 49 10.49 -8.62 -13.72
C MET A 49 10.24 -9.58 -12.56
N THR A 50 8.99 -9.92 -12.31
CA THR A 50 8.50 -10.84 -11.28
C THR A 50 7.66 -11.94 -11.92
N SER A 51 7.41 -13.02 -11.19
CA SER A 51 6.65 -14.16 -11.68
C SER A 51 5.15 -13.84 -11.72
N GLU A 52 4.47 -14.38 -12.74
CA GLU A 52 3.00 -14.40 -12.81
C GLU A 52 2.36 -15.24 -11.67
N SER A 53 3.16 -16.03 -10.94
CA SER A 53 2.68 -16.83 -9.81
C SER A 53 2.49 -16.02 -8.51
N CYS A 54 2.98 -14.78 -8.46
CA CYS A 54 2.74 -13.87 -7.33
C CYS A 54 1.24 -13.63 -7.15
N ARG A 55 0.69 -14.07 -6.01
CA ARG A 55 -0.78 -14.03 -5.79
C ARG A 55 -1.31 -12.62 -5.51
N ASN A 56 -0.45 -11.71 -5.07
CA ASN A 56 -0.79 -10.36 -4.65
C ASN A 56 0.44 -9.44 -4.71
N GLY A 57 0.22 -8.14 -4.46
CA GLY A 57 1.26 -7.14 -4.43
C GLY A 57 2.35 -7.43 -3.40
N THR A 58 1.97 -7.86 -2.19
CA THR A 58 2.93 -8.19 -1.14
C THR A 58 3.91 -9.31 -1.55
N GLU A 59 3.43 -10.36 -2.22
CA GLU A 59 4.31 -11.42 -2.75
C GLU A 59 5.21 -10.93 -3.88
N ARG A 60 4.69 -10.06 -4.76
CA ARG A 60 5.47 -9.42 -5.82
C ARG A 60 6.61 -8.58 -5.23
N CYS A 61 6.33 -7.84 -4.16
CA CYS A 61 7.32 -7.09 -3.40
C CYS A 61 8.40 -8.00 -2.79
N ASN A 62 8.02 -9.16 -2.24
CA ASN A 62 8.99 -10.13 -1.71
C ASN A 62 9.89 -10.72 -2.82
N GLU A 63 9.32 -11.10 -3.97
CA GLU A 63 10.11 -11.63 -5.08
C GLU A 63 11.07 -10.56 -5.64
N ALA A 64 10.59 -9.34 -5.83
CA ALA A 64 11.42 -8.22 -6.28
C ALA A 64 12.57 -7.96 -5.30
N LEU A 65 12.28 -8.01 -4.00
CA LEU A 65 13.29 -7.88 -2.94
C LEU A 65 14.38 -8.96 -3.03
N GLN A 66 14.01 -10.21 -3.30
CA GLN A 66 14.97 -11.31 -3.46
C GLN A 66 15.88 -11.10 -4.67
N LYS A 67 15.35 -10.57 -5.78
CA LYS A 67 16.11 -10.29 -7.01
C LYS A 67 17.05 -9.10 -6.90
N LEU A 68 16.78 -8.16 -5.99
CA LEU A 68 17.62 -6.98 -5.77
C LEU A 68 18.93 -7.29 -5.02
N GLU A 69 19.08 -8.50 -4.44
CA GLU A 69 20.25 -8.95 -3.66
C GLU A 69 20.74 -7.96 -2.58
N LYS A 70 19.88 -7.04 -2.14
CA LYS A 70 20.20 -5.98 -1.19
C LYS A 70 19.49 -6.23 0.14
N GLN A 71 20.13 -5.80 1.23
CA GLN A 71 19.50 -5.78 2.56
C GLN A 71 18.80 -4.44 2.74
N TYR A 72 17.50 -4.51 3.01
CA TYR A 72 16.65 -3.36 3.28
C TYR A 72 16.04 -3.56 4.66
N ASP A 73 15.83 -2.47 5.39
CA ASP A 73 15.09 -2.47 6.64
C ASP A 73 14.17 -1.24 6.61
N ILE A 74 12.87 -1.46 6.46
CA ILE A 74 11.86 -0.41 6.65
C ILE A 74 11.06 -0.78 7.90
N VAL A 75 11.43 -0.16 9.02
CA VAL A 75 10.70 -0.30 10.29
C VAL A 75 10.14 1.07 10.66
N ALA A 76 8.88 1.33 10.31
CA ALA A 76 8.20 2.58 10.68
C ALA A 76 7.83 2.62 12.18
N ALA A 77 7.64 1.45 12.81
CA ALA A 77 7.44 1.30 14.25
C ALA A 77 8.08 0.00 14.76
N PRO A 78 8.73 -0.01 15.95
CA PRO A 78 9.51 -1.17 16.42
C PRO A 78 8.71 -2.47 16.58
N ASP A 79 7.40 -2.37 16.78
CA ASP A 79 6.49 -3.50 17.01
C ASP A 79 5.49 -3.72 15.87
N ALA A 80 5.62 -3.01 14.75
CA ALA A 80 4.82 -3.22 13.56
C ALA A 80 5.69 -3.77 12.43
N VAL A 81 5.20 -4.82 11.78
CA VAL A 81 5.87 -5.45 10.64
C VAL A 81 5.39 -4.90 9.31
N PHE A 82 4.37 -4.06 9.36
CA PHE A 82 3.67 -3.53 8.22
C PHE A 82 3.19 -2.12 8.59
N SER A 83 3.27 -1.18 7.65
CA SER A 83 2.60 0.11 7.82
C SER A 83 1.92 0.55 6.54
N THR A 84 0.82 1.30 6.70
CA THR A 84 0.07 1.86 5.59
C THR A 84 -0.38 3.29 5.85
N ALA A 85 -0.74 4.00 4.78
CA ALA A 85 -1.30 5.34 4.85
C ALA A 85 -2.83 5.33 4.73
N VAL A 86 -3.45 6.25 5.48
CA VAL A 86 -4.87 6.57 5.38
C VAL A 86 -5.07 8.08 5.27
N THR A 87 -6.16 8.48 4.62
CA THR A 87 -6.63 9.88 4.58
C THR A 87 -8.09 9.95 5.06
N SER A 88 -8.65 11.15 5.17
CA SER A 88 -10.08 11.33 5.45
C SER A 88 -10.93 10.82 4.28
N LEU A 89 -11.91 9.96 4.57
CA LEU A 89 -12.89 9.51 3.58
C LEU A 89 -13.92 10.62 3.32
N LYS A 90 -14.23 10.88 2.05
CA LYS A 90 -15.31 11.80 1.69
C LYS A 90 -16.68 11.15 2.01
N PRO A 91 -17.64 11.86 2.62
CA PRO A 91 -18.91 11.24 3.03
C PRO A 91 -19.67 10.54 1.89
N GLU A 92 -19.60 11.07 0.67
CA GLU A 92 -20.19 10.49 -0.54
C GLU A 92 -19.62 9.11 -0.90
N ASP A 93 -18.38 8.82 -0.51
CA ASP A 93 -17.68 7.57 -0.76
C ASP A 93 -17.96 6.50 0.32
N GLY A 94 -18.76 6.82 1.35
CA GLY A 94 -18.96 5.98 2.54
C GLY A 94 -19.33 4.53 2.23
N PHE A 95 -20.24 4.34 1.27
CA PHE A 95 -20.76 3.03 0.86
C PHE A 95 -20.09 2.45 -0.38
N ASP A 96 -19.08 3.12 -0.95
CA ASP A 96 -18.35 2.59 -2.10
C ASP A 96 -17.44 1.42 -1.66
N PRO A 97 -17.66 0.19 -2.17
CA PRO A 97 -16.87 -0.97 -1.81
C PRO A 97 -15.44 -0.95 -2.40
N ASN A 98 -15.15 -0.07 -3.36
CA ASN A 98 -13.81 0.16 -3.89
C ASN A 98 -13.00 1.09 -2.96
N ARG A 99 -13.68 1.84 -2.10
CA ARG A 99 -13.06 2.72 -1.10
C ARG A 99 -12.91 1.95 0.20
N VAL A 100 -11.74 1.34 0.42
CA VAL A 100 -11.49 0.54 1.62
C VAL A 100 -11.38 1.43 2.85
N LYS A 101 -12.19 1.15 3.87
CA LYS A 101 -12.18 1.84 5.16
C LYS A 101 -11.19 1.18 6.12
N CYS A 102 -10.61 1.97 7.02
CA CYS A 102 -9.71 1.49 8.08
C CYS A 102 -10.15 2.01 9.45
N ILE A 103 -10.21 1.13 10.46
CA ILE A 103 -10.32 1.54 11.86
C ILE A 103 -8.95 1.41 12.52
N VAL A 104 -8.61 2.40 13.35
CA VAL A 104 -7.36 2.43 14.12
C VAL A 104 -7.63 2.55 15.62
N ASP A 105 -6.72 2.02 16.43
CA ASP A 105 -6.74 2.20 17.88
C ASP A 105 -6.18 3.58 18.29
N ASN A 106 -6.24 3.89 19.59
CA ASN A 106 -5.71 5.15 20.14
C ASN A 106 -4.18 5.29 20.04
N ARG A 107 -3.48 4.21 19.66
CA ARG A 107 -2.03 4.19 19.43
C ARG A 107 -1.68 4.22 17.94
N GLY A 108 -2.68 4.31 17.05
CA GLY A 108 -2.49 4.35 15.59
C GLY A 108 -2.09 3.01 14.98
N TYR A 109 -2.50 1.89 15.58
CA TYR A 109 -2.43 0.58 14.94
C TYR A 109 -3.77 0.23 14.31
N ALA A 110 -3.75 -0.46 13.17
CA ALA A 110 -4.98 -0.93 12.54
C ALA A 110 -5.70 -1.92 13.46
N ILE A 111 -7.01 -1.71 13.62
CA ILE A 111 -7.92 -2.67 14.23
C ILE A 111 -8.53 -3.54 13.13
N TYR A 112 -9.03 -2.92 12.06
CA TYR A 112 -9.72 -3.64 10.98
C TYR A 112 -9.74 -2.82 9.69
N PHE A 113 -9.85 -3.53 8.56
CA PHE A 113 -10.08 -2.96 7.23
C PHE A 113 -11.34 -3.58 6.64
N SER A 114 -12.13 -2.81 5.90
CA SER A 114 -13.35 -3.34 5.28
C SER A 114 -13.74 -2.55 4.04
N ARG A 115 -14.37 -3.24 3.09
CA ARG A 115 -15.11 -2.61 1.99
C ARG A 115 -16.45 -2.02 2.47
N GLY A 116 -16.98 -2.50 3.59
CA GLY A 116 -18.16 -1.94 4.26
C GLY A 116 -17.85 -0.66 5.04
N LEU A 117 -18.88 0.16 5.28
CA LEU A 117 -18.76 1.37 6.10
C LEU A 117 -18.44 1.00 7.56
N ILE A 118 -17.24 1.37 8.02
CA ILE A 118 -16.78 1.10 9.39
C ILE A 118 -16.17 2.36 10.04
N PRO A 119 -16.45 2.64 11.33
CA PRO A 119 -17.38 1.93 12.19
C PRO A 119 -18.84 2.14 11.77
N PHE A 120 -19.62 1.07 11.86
CA PHE A 120 -21.05 1.13 11.61
C PHE A 120 -21.74 1.84 12.78
N ASN A 121 -22.67 2.74 12.49
CA ASN A 121 -23.47 3.44 13.50
C ASN A 121 -24.93 2.95 13.45
N LYS A 122 -25.71 3.30 14.48
CA LYS A 122 -27.10 2.81 14.61
C LYS A 122 -28.05 3.35 13.53
N SER A 123 -27.76 4.49 12.91
CA SER A 123 -28.62 5.00 11.84
C SER A 123 -28.40 4.27 10.52
N GLY A 124 -27.27 3.57 10.35
CA GLY A 124 -26.91 2.95 9.08
C GLY A 124 -26.57 3.98 7.99
N GLU A 125 -26.37 5.24 8.37
CA GLU A 125 -26.05 6.36 7.48
C GLU A 125 -24.63 6.85 7.74
N VAL A 126 -24.01 7.52 6.77
CA VAL A 126 -22.70 8.15 6.98
C VAL A 126 -22.83 9.31 7.96
N ASN A 127 -22.12 9.25 9.10
CA ASN A 127 -22.02 10.38 10.01
C ASN A 127 -21.01 11.41 9.49
N GLN A 128 -21.49 12.54 8.97
CA GLN A 128 -20.64 13.61 8.40
C GLN A 128 -19.65 14.22 9.40
N GLN A 129 -19.87 14.05 10.71
CA GLN A 129 -18.98 14.56 11.76
C GLN A 129 -17.92 13.52 12.19
N PHE A 130 -18.09 12.25 11.80
CA PHE A 130 -17.15 11.20 12.17
C PHE A 130 -16.01 11.13 11.14
N PRO A 131 -14.74 11.12 11.58
CA PRO A 131 -13.58 11.08 10.68
C PRO A 131 -13.32 9.65 10.18
N TYR A 132 -14.16 9.17 9.26
CA TYR A 132 -13.93 7.91 8.55
C TYR A 132 -12.58 7.96 7.81
N LEU A 133 -11.84 6.85 7.83
CA LEU A 133 -10.50 6.77 7.24
C LEU A 133 -10.53 5.93 5.97
N LEU A 134 -10.04 6.50 4.86
CA LEU A 134 -9.82 5.83 3.58
C LEU A 134 -8.39 5.28 3.54
N HIS A 135 -8.25 3.99 3.26
CA HIS A 135 -6.95 3.36 2.99
C HIS A 135 -6.45 3.71 1.58
N LEU A 136 -5.16 4.08 1.48
CA LEU A 136 -4.54 4.58 0.25
C LEU A 136 -3.79 3.53 -0.58
N GLY A 137 -3.75 2.25 -0.16
CA GLY A 137 -2.97 1.22 -0.86
C GLY A 137 -1.45 1.39 -0.79
N ILE A 138 -0.92 2.42 -0.12
CA ILE A 138 0.53 2.60 0.07
C ILE A 138 0.99 1.77 1.27
N GLN A 139 2.01 0.94 1.07
CA GLN A 139 2.46 -0.02 2.06
C GLN A 139 3.97 0.04 2.28
N SER A 140 4.38 -0.37 3.47
CA SER A 140 5.78 -0.55 3.86
C SER A 140 5.88 -1.76 4.77
N TYR A 141 6.98 -2.50 4.64
CA TYR A 141 7.13 -3.79 5.29
C TYR A 141 8.47 -3.89 6.00
N ASP A 142 8.46 -4.52 7.17
CA ASP A 142 9.66 -5.12 7.72
C ASP A 142 10.13 -6.22 6.76
N THR A 143 11.42 -6.20 6.41
CA THR A 143 11.97 -7.11 5.41
C THR A 143 11.96 -8.57 5.86
N LYS A 144 12.07 -8.86 7.17
CA LYS A 144 11.97 -10.23 7.67
C LYS A 144 10.54 -10.72 7.58
N PHE A 145 9.57 -9.86 7.89
CA PHE A 145 8.16 -10.15 7.72
C PHE A 145 7.79 -10.39 6.26
N LEU A 146 8.26 -9.53 5.34
CA LEU A 146 7.97 -9.67 3.92
C LEU A 146 8.43 -11.02 3.36
N ARG A 147 9.53 -11.57 3.89
CA ARG A 147 10.04 -12.90 3.52
C ARG A 147 9.17 -14.06 4.02
N ILE A 148 8.51 -13.93 5.18
CA ILE A 148 7.63 -14.98 5.73
C ILE A 148 6.19 -14.87 5.21
N TYR A 149 5.79 -13.70 4.71
CA TYR A 149 4.42 -13.45 4.25
C TYR A 149 3.87 -14.50 3.24
N PRO A 150 4.64 -14.94 2.23
CA PRO A 150 4.16 -15.95 1.28
C PRO A 150 3.82 -17.29 1.93
N ASP A 151 4.50 -17.63 3.03
CA ASP A 151 4.33 -18.88 3.76
C ASP A 151 3.15 -18.84 4.75
N LEU A 152 2.63 -17.65 5.05
CA LEU A 152 1.42 -17.52 5.85
C LEU A 152 0.22 -18.11 5.08
N PRO A 153 -0.65 -18.89 5.74
CA PRO A 153 -1.86 -19.41 5.08
C PRO A 153 -2.81 -18.25 4.74
N PRO A 154 -3.63 -18.38 3.69
CA PRO A 154 -4.72 -17.45 3.46
C PRO A 154 -5.71 -17.52 4.63
N THR A 155 -6.36 -16.39 4.94
CA THR A 155 -7.22 -16.28 6.12
C THR A 155 -8.66 -15.92 5.75
N PRO A 156 -9.67 -16.28 6.59
CA PRO A 156 -11.07 -16.09 6.24
C PRO A 156 -11.45 -14.64 5.90
N LEU A 157 -11.04 -13.65 6.69
CA LEU A 157 -11.39 -12.25 6.42
C LEU A 157 -10.65 -11.70 5.20
N GLN A 158 -9.39 -12.09 5.01
CA GLN A 158 -8.64 -11.80 3.77
C GLN A 158 -9.40 -12.26 2.52
N LEU A 159 -9.90 -13.50 2.53
CA LEU A 159 -10.59 -14.09 1.39
C LEU A 159 -11.99 -13.50 1.18
N GLU A 160 -12.72 -13.22 2.26
CA GLU A 160 -14.08 -12.66 2.18
C GLU A 160 -14.08 -11.21 1.69
N GLU A 161 -13.18 -10.37 2.23
CA GLU A 161 -13.12 -8.96 1.86
C GLU A 161 -12.20 -8.70 0.66
N ASP A 162 -11.42 -9.70 0.21
CA ASP A 162 -10.39 -9.56 -0.81
C ASP A 162 -9.40 -8.43 -0.48
N LEU A 163 -8.80 -8.51 0.72
CA LEU A 163 -7.91 -7.50 1.30
C LEU A 163 -6.67 -8.15 1.94
N GLU A 164 -5.50 -7.98 1.33
CA GLU A 164 -4.24 -8.61 1.78
C GLU A 164 -3.80 -8.22 3.20
N GLN A 165 -4.11 -6.99 3.62
CA GLN A 165 -3.82 -6.51 4.97
C GLN A 165 -4.53 -7.30 6.06
N LEU A 166 -5.67 -7.93 5.77
CA LEU A 166 -6.37 -8.76 6.74
C LEU A 166 -5.61 -10.06 7.05
N LYS A 167 -4.84 -10.58 6.09
CA LYS A 167 -3.92 -11.70 6.32
C LYS A 167 -2.90 -11.38 7.41
N VAL A 168 -2.39 -10.14 7.40
CA VAL A 168 -1.42 -9.65 8.38
C VAL A 168 -2.07 -9.59 9.76
N LEU A 169 -3.26 -8.99 9.87
CA LEU A 169 -3.99 -8.85 11.13
C LEU A 169 -4.45 -10.21 11.70
N GLU A 170 -5.01 -11.10 10.88
CA GLU A 170 -5.53 -12.39 11.31
C GLU A 170 -4.43 -13.34 11.79
N ASN A 171 -3.21 -13.22 11.26
CA ASN A 171 -2.04 -13.95 11.75
C ASN A 171 -1.40 -13.29 13.00
N GLY A 172 -2.05 -12.27 13.60
CA GLY A 172 -1.65 -11.68 14.87
C GLY A 172 -0.56 -10.61 14.78
N TYR A 173 -0.20 -10.18 13.56
CA TYR A 173 0.79 -9.12 13.37
C TYR A 173 0.16 -7.74 13.50
N LYS A 174 0.98 -6.78 13.95
CA LYS A 174 0.55 -5.39 14.07
C LYS A 174 0.88 -4.60 12.82
N MET A 175 -0.06 -3.74 12.45
CA MET A 175 0.08 -2.79 11.36
C MET A 175 0.04 -1.36 11.89
N LYS A 176 1.04 -0.54 11.59
CA LYS A 176 1.02 0.88 11.92
C LYS A 176 0.27 1.66 10.83
N VAL A 177 -0.62 2.55 11.24
CA VAL A 177 -1.37 3.39 10.31
C VAL A 177 -0.93 4.84 10.43
N ILE A 178 -0.55 5.42 9.29
CA ILE A 178 -0.07 6.80 9.17
C ILE A 178 -1.20 7.62 8.55
N LYS A 179 -1.72 8.59 9.29
CA LYS A 179 -2.69 9.54 8.76
C LYS A 179 -1.95 10.60 7.94
N VAL A 180 -2.37 10.82 6.71
CA VAL A 180 -1.82 11.84 5.82
C VAL A 180 -2.91 12.83 5.42
N ASP A 181 -2.52 14.10 5.28
CA ASP A 181 -3.40 15.15 4.77
C ASP A 181 -3.18 15.29 3.26
N HIS A 182 -3.76 14.36 2.50
CA HIS A 182 -3.64 14.34 1.05
C HIS A 182 -4.93 13.84 0.39
N GLU A 183 -5.35 14.53 -0.68
CA GLU A 183 -6.33 14.01 -1.61
C GLU A 183 -5.64 12.99 -2.52
N ALA A 184 -5.90 11.72 -2.28
CA ALA A 184 -5.45 10.65 -3.16
C ALA A 184 -6.54 10.35 -4.19
N HIS A 185 -6.19 10.41 -5.46
CA HIS A 185 -7.04 10.00 -6.56
C HIS A 185 -6.53 8.67 -7.12
N GLY A 186 -7.19 7.57 -6.75
CA GLY A 186 -7.00 6.27 -7.39
C GLY A 186 -7.65 6.25 -8.77
N VAL A 187 -7.13 5.42 -9.66
CA VAL A 187 -7.72 5.13 -10.97
C VAL A 187 -8.08 3.66 -10.99
N ASP A 188 -9.29 3.36 -10.51
CA ASP A 188 -9.74 1.98 -10.36
C ASP A 188 -10.83 1.64 -11.40
N THR A 189 -11.47 2.64 -11.99
CA THR A 189 -12.42 2.46 -13.10
C THR A 189 -12.04 3.29 -14.33
N PRO A 190 -12.50 2.93 -15.53
CA PRO A 190 -12.29 3.74 -16.73
C PRO A 190 -12.77 5.20 -16.57
N GLU A 191 -13.85 5.43 -15.81
CA GLU A 191 -14.41 6.75 -15.53
C GLU A 191 -13.50 7.62 -14.65
N ASP A 192 -12.56 7.02 -13.90
CA ASP A 192 -11.58 7.77 -13.13
C ASP A 192 -10.48 8.39 -14.00
N VAL A 193 -10.27 7.86 -15.23
CA VAL A 193 -9.27 8.40 -16.17
C VAL A 193 -9.61 9.84 -16.54
N ASP A 194 -10.87 10.13 -16.89
CA ASP A 194 -11.31 11.47 -17.26
C ASP A 194 -11.08 12.49 -16.13
N LYS A 195 -11.30 12.07 -14.88
CA LYS A 195 -11.05 12.89 -13.69
C LYS A 195 -9.56 13.19 -13.52
N ILE A 196 -8.70 12.17 -13.69
CA ILE A 196 -7.25 12.35 -13.61
C ILE A 196 -6.73 13.20 -14.76
N GLU A 197 -7.18 12.99 -15.99
CA GLU A 197 -6.76 13.81 -17.13
C GLU A 197 -7.11 15.29 -16.91
N SER A 198 -8.32 15.57 -16.42
CA SER A 198 -8.75 16.92 -16.09
C SER A 198 -7.85 17.55 -15.01
N PHE A 199 -7.55 16.79 -13.96
CA PHE A 199 -6.65 17.22 -12.88
C PHE A 199 -5.20 17.45 -13.35
N MET A 200 -4.69 16.60 -14.25
CA MET A 200 -3.35 16.75 -14.83
C MET A 200 -3.26 18.03 -15.66
N ARG A 201 -4.29 18.36 -16.45
CA ARG A 201 -4.36 19.62 -17.20
C ARG A 201 -4.38 20.84 -16.29
N GLU A 202 -5.18 20.81 -15.22
CA GLU A 202 -5.24 21.89 -14.23
C GLU A 202 -3.89 22.13 -13.52
N ARG A 203 -3.07 21.07 -13.38
CA ARG A 203 -1.75 21.13 -12.73
C ARG A 203 -0.56 21.26 -13.69
N ASN A 204 -0.79 21.40 -15.00
CA ASN A 204 0.25 21.44 -16.03
C ASN A 204 1.19 20.23 -16.01
N LEU A 205 0.64 19.03 -15.75
CA LEU A 205 1.36 17.75 -15.74
C LEU A 205 1.22 16.97 -17.07
N SER A 206 0.42 17.48 -18.01
CA SER A 206 0.17 16.92 -19.34
C SER A 206 0.08 18.00 -20.40
#